data_AF-A0A849C510-F1
#
_entry.id   AF-A0A849C510-F1
#
_cell.length_a   1.000
_cell.length_b   1.000
_cell.length_c   1.000
_cell.angle_alpha   90.00
_cell.angle_beta   90.00
_cell.angle_gamma   90.00
#
_symmetry.space_group_name_H-M   'P 1'
#
loop_
_entity.id
_entity.type
_entity.pdbx_description
1 polymer ?
#
loop_
_entity_poly.entity_id
_entity_poly.type
_entity_poly.pdbx_seq_one_letter_code
_entity_poly.pdbx_strand_id
1 'polypeptide(L)'
;MSIDRLAWALLSRAASGPCQPLTALVGEVGPSRAALMLQSGDLPVDQDVLVRGAGGLKAAARDLEVVEGLGGRLVTPEDDEWPRELLECLPPGSGDVGDVAPLALWVRGDRSLREVTYRAVAVIGARASTAYGNHVATEIAGDLAGSGRTIVGGAAYGIDAAAHRAALAVGGVTVAVLACGLDRPYPVQHDRLLAEIADTGLVVTEYPPGVTARKHCFLARNRLIAALSTATVAVEAGVRSGTASAVRWAGRFGRPVLAVPGPVTSAASAGCHRFIADGDAELVTCADDVRRAVVEPSWTHTVEVPAPTPRAPEGGGSMTTSVDVP
;
A
#
# COMPACT_ATOMS: atom_id res chain seq x y z
N MET A 1 20.34 14.35 10.61
CA MET A 1 20.09 12.98 10.12
C MET A 1 20.87 12.00 10.99
N SER A 2 20.20 11.03 11.64
CA SER A 2 20.87 10.00 12.48
C SER A 2 21.69 9.03 11.62
N ILE A 3 22.77 8.49 12.19
CA ILE A 3 23.60 7.44 11.56
C ILE A 3 22.75 6.22 11.19
N ASP A 4 21.81 5.84 12.06
CA ASP A 4 20.98 4.66 11.85
C ASP A 4 19.99 4.85 10.69
N ARG A 5 19.42 6.06 10.54
CA ARG A 5 18.55 6.38 9.39
C ARG A 5 19.30 6.26 8.06
N LEU A 6 20.56 6.70 8.04
CA LEU A 6 21.40 6.61 6.85
C LEU A 6 21.79 5.15 6.54
N ALA A 7 22.03 4.34 7.57
CA ALA A 7 22.25 2.90 7.44
C ALA A 7 21.02 2.20 6.84
N TRP A 8 19.83 2.47 7.36
CA TRP A 8 18.57 1.95 6.82
C TRP A 8 18.35 2.36 5.35
N ALA A 9 18.60 3.62 5.00
CA ALA A 9 18.48 4.10 3.62
C ALA A 9 19.47 3.42 2.68
N LEU A 10 20.69 3.13 3.13
CA LEU A 10 21.68 2.38 2.36
C LEU A 10 21.22 0.92 2.14
N LEU A 11 20.80 0.25 3.21
CA LEU A 11 20.33 -1.14 3.18
C LEU A 11 19.08 -1.31 2.31
N SER A 12 18.09 -0.42 2.46
CA SER A 12 16.88 -0.40 1.64
C SER A 12 17.22 -0.25 0.15
N ARG A 13 18.22 0.58 -0.19
CA ARG A 13 18.66 0.70 -1.59
C ARG A 13 19.33 -0.55 -2.12
N ALA A 14 20.24 -1.14 -1.35
CA ALA A 14 20.93 -2.35 -1.75
C ALA A 14 19.95 -3.51 -1.97
N ALA A 15 18.95 -3.61 -1.08
CA ALA A 15 17.85 -4.55 -1.21
C ALA A 15 16.99 -4.27 -2.45
N SER A 16 16.53 -3.02 -2.62
CA SER A 16 15.66 -2.57 -3.71
C SER A 16 14.44 -3.48 -3.88
N GLY A 17 13.64 -3.60 -2.82
CA GLY A 17 12.55 -4.56 -2.70
C GLY A 17 12.88 -5.71 -1.73
N PRO A 18 12.17 -6.84 -1.82
CA PRO A 18 12.33 -7.93 -0.87
C PRO A 18 13.72 -8.58 -0.98
N CYS A 19 14.47 -8.65 0.14
CA CYS A 19 15.82 -9.21 0.17
C CYS A 19 16.07 -10.00 1.46
N GLN A 20 15.90 -11.33 1.41
CA GLN A 20 16.10 -12.20 2.57
C GLN A 20 17.52 -12.14 3.16
N PRO A 21 18.61 -12.20 2.38
CA PRO A 21 19.96 -12.16 2.96
C PRO A 21 20.22 -10.89 3.77
N LEU A 22 19.83 -9.71 3.26
CA LEU A 22 19.98 -8.45 4.00
C LEU A 22 19.03 -8.38 5.20
N THR A 23 17.79 -8.87 5.07
CA THR A 23 16.84 -8.90 6.19
C THR A 23 17.34 -9.77 7.34
N ALA A 24 17.87 -10.95 7.02
CA ALA A 24 18.47 -11.85 8.01
C ALA A 24 19.70 -11.20 8.68
N LEU A 25 20.60 -10.61 7.88
CA LEU A 25 21.79 -9.94 8.40
C LEU A 25 21.43 -8.78 9.33
N VAL A 26 20.48 -7.93 8.94
CA VAL A 26 20.04 -6.81 9.78
C VAL A 26 19.43 -7.31 11.09
N GLY A 27 18.69 -8.42 11.06
CA GLY A 27 18.19 -9.08 12.27
C GLY A 27 19.29 -9.62 13.19
N GLU A 28 20.42 -10.06 12.64
CA GLU A 28 21.55 -10.62 13.41
C GLU A 28 22.47 -9.53 13.99
N VAL A 29 22.88 -8.55 13.17
CA VAL A 29 23.93 -7.60 13.55
C VAL A 29 23.45 -6.16 13.73
N GLY A 30 22.18 -5.88 13.43
CA GLY A 30 21.60 -4.53 13.41
C GLY A 30 21.92 -3.75 12.13
N PRO A 31 21.18 -2.64 11.87
CA PRO A 31 21.26 -1.91 10.62
C PRO A 31 22.62 -1.24 10.40
N SER A 32 23.20 -0.62 11.44
CA SER A 32 24.45 0.15 11.33
C SER A 32 25.64 -0.76 11.00
N ARG A 33 25.72 -1.94 11.64
CA ARG A 33 26.76 -2.93 11.35
C ARG A 33 26.57 -3.59 9.99
N ALA A 34 25.33 -3.95 9.61
CA ALA A 34 25.03 -4.48 8.29
C ALA A 34 25.41 -3.49 7.17
N ALA A 35 25.15 -2.19 7.37
CA ALA A 35 25.51 -1.13 6.44
C ALA A 35 27.04 -0.94 6.31
N LEU A 36 27.80 -1.14 7.39
CA LEU A 36 29.27 -1.14 7.34
C LEU A 36 29.79 -2.35 6.55
N MET A 37 29.28 -3.55 6.81
CA MET A 37 29.68 -4.76 6.10
C MET A 37 29.38 -4.64 4.59
N LEU A 38 28.22 -4.08 4.23
CA LEU A 38 27.86 -3.77 2.84
C LEU A 38 28.86 -2.86 2.14
N GLN A 39 29.33 -1.81 2.83
CA GLN A 39 30.32 -0.88 2.27
C GLN A 39 31.69 -1.51 2.10
N SER A 40 32.08 -2.38 3.04
CA SER A 40 33.35 -3.09 2.99
C SER A 40 33.35 -4.23 1.94
N GLY A 41 32.19 -4.59 1.39
CA GLY A 41 32.04 -5.73 0.49
C GLY A 41 32.17 -7.08 1.19
N ASP A 42 32.21 -7.10 2.52
CA ASP A 42 32.38 -8.27 3.37
C ASP A 42 31.02 -8.87 3.73
N LEU A 43 30.26 -9.26 2.70
CA LEU A 43 28.91 -9.77 2.86
C LEU A 43 28.69 -11.10 2.13
N PRO A 44 28.00 -12.06 2.76
CA PRO A 44 27.51 -13.26 2.09
C PRO A 44 26.22 -12.96 1.30
N VAL A 45 26.23 -11.91 0.46
CA VAL A 45 25.09 -11.52 -0.38
C VAL A 45 25.47 -11.55 -1.86
N ASP A 46 24.47 -11.64 -2.72
CA ASP A 46 24.65 -11.62 -4.17
C ASP A 46 25.38 -10.33 -4.62
N GLN A 47 26.24 -10.45 -5.62
CA GLN A 47 26.97 -9.35 -6.25
C GLN A 47 26.02 -8.25 -6.73
N ASP A 48 24.81 -8.60 -7.16
CA ASP A 48 23.77 -7.65 -7.55
C ASP A 48 23.32 -6.72 -6.41
N VAL A 49 23.30 -7.21 -5.16
CA VAL A 49 22.98 -6.42 -3.96
C VAL A 49 24.10 -5.43 -3.68
N LEU A 50 25.35 -5.87 -3.80
CA LEU A 50 26.53 -5.01 -3.65
C LEU A 50 26.54 -3.89 -4.70
N VAL A 51 26.23 -4.20 -5.96
CA VAL A 51 26.16 -3.21 -7.06
C VAL A 51 25.11 -2.14 -6.79
N ARG A 52 23.92 -2.51 -6.30
CA ARG A 52 22.88 -1.53 -5.93
C ARG A 52 23.29 -0.69 -4.71
N GLY A 53 24.06 -1.27 -3.79
CA GLY A 53 24.64 -0.56 -2.65
C GLY A 53 25.86 0.31 -2.98
N ALA A 54 26.45 0.19 -4.17
CA ALA A 54 27.75 0.76 -4.52
C ALA A 54 27.81 2.30 -4.44
N GLY A 55 26.67 2.99 -4.52
CA GLY A 55 26.60 4.44 -4.29
C GLY A 55 26.88 4.87 -2.84
N GLY A 56 26.91 3.91 -1.90
CA GLY A 56 27.26 4.09 -0.50
C GLY A 56 26.37 5.08 0.25
N LEU A 57 26.89 5.60 1.37
CA LEU A 57 26.18 6.55 2.22
C LEU A 57 25.82 7.87 1.50
N LYS A 58 26.62 8.28 0.50
CA LYS A 58 26.33 9.48 -0.29
C LYS A 58 25.08 9.31 -1.15
N ALA A 59 24.89 8.15 -1.77
CA ALA A 59 23.62 7.86 -2.42
C ALA A 59 22.50 7.83 -1.38
N ALA A 60 22.70 7.11 -0.26
CA ALA A 60 21.73 7.00 0.84
C ALA A 60 21.17 8.35 1.30
N ALA A 61 22.05 9.34 1.52
CA ALA A 61 21.66 10.69 1.88
C ALA A 61 20.78 11.35 0.80
N ARG A 62 21.14 11.23 -0.48
CA ARG A 62 20.35 11.80 -1.59
C ARG A 62 18.95 11.20 -1.71
N ASP A 63 18.77 9.90 -1.48
CA ASP A 63 17.42 9.32 -1.53
C ASP A 63 16.56 9.86 -0.39
N LEU A 64 17.14 10.06 0.79
CA LEU A 64 16.43 10.70 1.92
C LEU A 64 16.03 12.13 1.57
N GLU A 65 16.94 12.92 1.01
CA GLU A 65 16.66 14.30 0.54
C GLU A 65 15.57 14.33 -0.54
N VAL A 66 15.60 13.40 -1.50
CA VAL A 66 14.57 13.29 -2.56
C VAL A 66 13.21 12.99 -1.94
N VAL A 67 13.13 12.05 -1.00
CA VAL A 67 11.86 11.66 -0.39
C VAL A 67 11.33 12.75 0.54
N GLU A 68 12.20 13.42 1.30
CA GLU A 68 11.84 14.59 2.11
C GLU A 68 11.27 15.72 1.23
N GLY A 69 11.90 15.99 0.07
CA GLY A 69 11.41 16.96 -0.91
C GLY A 69 10.05 16.62 -1.53
N LEU A 70 9.60 15.36 -1.44
CA LEU A 70 8.27 14.91 -1.87
C LEU A 70 7.22 14.95 -0.75
N GLY A 71 7.57 15.41 0.46
CA GLY A 71 6.71 15.32 1.65
C GLY A 71 6.64 13.89 2.19
N GLY A 72 7.74 13.16 2.09
CA GLY A 72 7.85 11.79 2.56
C GLY A 72 8.98 11.57 3.56
N ARG A 73 9.07 10.32 4.02
CA ARG A 73 10.09 9.84 4.96
C ARG A 73 10.39 8.36 4.73
N LEU A 74 11.50 7.91 5.31
CA LEU A 74 11.82 6.49 5.42
C LEU A 74 11.34 5.99 6.78
N VAL A 75 10.42 5.03 6.80
CA VAL A 75 9.90 4.36 7.99
C VAL A 75 10.61 3.01 8.15
N THR A 76 11.10 2.72 9.35
CA THR A 76 11.88 1.52 9.68
C THR A 76 11.27 0.80 10.89
N PRO A 77 11.69 -0.44 11.19
CA PRO A 77 11.25 -1.15 12.39
C PRO A 77 11.56 -0.45 13.73
N GLU A 78 12.33 0.63 13.72
CA GLU A 78 12.65 1.42 14.92
C GLU A 78 11.65 2.57 15.16
N ASP A 79 10.77 2.85 14.19
CA ASP A 79 9.78 3.92 14.27
C ASP A 79 8.46 3.42 14.87
N ASP A 80 7.81 4.25 15.71
CA ASP A 80 6.52 3.93 16.35
C ASP A 80 5.38 3.66 15.36
N GLU A 81 5.49 4.24 14.16
CA GLU A 81 4.53 4.07 13.08
C GLU A 81 4.78 2.83 12.20
N TRP A 82 5.79 2.01 12.52
CA TRP A 82 6.00 0.75 11.84
C TRP A 82 4.87 -0.24 12.16
N PRO A 83 4.12 -0.75 11.17
CA PRO A 83 2.96 -1.63 11.40
C PRO A 83 3.40 -3.06 11.74
N ARG A 84 4.06 -3.25 12.89
CA ARG A 84 4.69 -4.51 13.29
C ARG A 84 3.69 -5.67 13.29
N GLU A 85 2.53 -5.45 13.91
CA GLU A 85 1.48 -6.46 14.09
C GLU A 85 0.94 -6.97 12.75
N LEU A 86 0.98 -6.12 11.72
CA LEU A 86 0.54 -6.45 10.38
C LEU A 86 1.65 -7.09 9.54
N LEU A 87 2.90 -6.69 9.72
CA LEU A 87 4.03 -7.19 8.93
C LEU A 87 4.62 -8.51 9.47
N GLU A 88 4.29 -8.92 10.69
CA GLU A 88 4.69 -10.22 11.27
C GLU A 88 4.20 -11.44 10.47
N CYS A 89 3.14 -11.30 9.67
CA CYS A 89 2.66 -12.38 8.80
C CYS A 89 3.61 -12.71 7.64
N LEU A 90 4.64 -11.88 7.41
CA LEU A 90 5.72 -12.13 6.46
C LEU A 90 6.91 -12.73 7.23
N PRO A 91 7.06 -14.07 7.29
CA PRO A 91 8.18 -14.67 7.97
C PRO A 91 9.50 -14.33 7.26
N PRO A 92 10.65 -14.53 7.93
CA PRO A 92 11.95 -14.47 7.27
C PRO A 92 12.14 -15.68 6.33
N GLY A 93 11.57 -15.62 5.10
CA GLY A 93 12.01 -16.38 3.93
C GLY A 93 11.62 -17.86 3.85
N SER A 94 10.44 -18.17 3.29
CA SER A 94 10.06 -19.54 2.89
C SER A 94 10.37 -19.92 1.43
N GLY A 95 10.97 -19.03 0.64
CA GLY A 95 11.40 -19.31 -0.75
C GLY A 95 10.48 -18.79 -1.87
N ASP A 96 9.28 -18.30 -1.57
CA ASP A 96 8.43 -17.60 -2.55
C ASP A 96 8.96 -16.18 -2.85
N VAL A 97 8.75 -15.71 -4.09
CA VAL A 97 9.15 -14.34 -4.50
C VAL A 97 8.47 -13.31 -3.61
N GLY A 98 9.26 -12.65 -2.77
CA GLY A 98 8.79 -11.63 -1.86
C GLY A 98 8.46 -12.10 -0.46
N ASP A 99 8.58 -13.39 -0.12
CA ASP A 99 8.26 -13.90 1.22
C ASP A 99 9.25 -13.48 2.31
N VAL A 100 9.40 -12.19 2.53
CA VAL A 100 10.30 -11.58 3.49
C VAL A 100 9.71 -10.26 3.94
N ALA A 101 9.78 -9.96 5.23
CA ALA A 101 9.39 -8.65 5.73
C ALA A 101 10.20 -7.53 5.03
N PRO A 102 9.60 -6.38 4.73
CA PRO A 102 10.36 -5.26 4.20
C PRO A 102 11.39 -4.78 5.23
N LEU A 103 12.60 -4.45 4.77
CA LEU A 103 13.64 -3.84 5.63
C LEU A 103 13.20 -2.46 6.12
N ALA A 104 12.64 -1.66 5.22
CA ALA A 104 12.14 -0.32 5.47
C ALA A 104 11.12 0.03 4.39
N LEU A 105 10.30 1.04 4.65
CA LEU A 105 9.28 1.54 3.74
C LEU A 105 9.47 3.04 3.52
N TRP A 106 9.52 3.44 2.26
CA TRP A 106 9.47 4.84 1.85
C TRP A 106 8.00 5.26 1.80
N VAL A 107 7.64 6.29 2.56
CA VAL A 107 6.26 6.72 2.77
C VAL A 107 6.14 8.20 2.42
N ARG A 108 5.11 8.58 1.66
CA ARG A 108 4.72 9.96 1.36
C ARG A 108 3.36 10.26 1.98
N GLY A 109 3.21 11.43 2.59
CA GLY A 109 2.01 11.86 3.33
C GLY A 109 2.22 11.82 4.84
N ASP A 110 1.46 12.60 5.60
CA ASP A 110 1.77 12.94 7.00
C ASP A 110 1.19 11.99 8.05
N ARG A 111 0.30 11.07 7.66
CA ARG A 111 -0.33 10.13 8.61
C ARG A 111 0.64 9.05 9.08
N SER A 112 0.41 8.53 10.29
CA SER A 112 1.10 7.34 10.81
C SER A 112 0.72 6.11 9.98
N LEU A 113 1.71 5.40 9.44
CA LEU A 113 1.49 4.20 8.63
C LEU A 113 0.77 3.10 9.44
N ARG A 114 1.19 2.87 10.69
CA ARG A 114 0.57 1.91 11.61
C ARG A 114 -0.90 2.21 11.87
N GLU A 115 -1.24 3.46 12.16
CA GLU A 115 -2.62 3.85 12.48
C GLU A 115 -3.56 3.68 11.29
N VAL A 116 -3.14 4.16 10.10
CA VAL A 116 -4.03 4.08 8.92
C VAL A 116 -4.18 2.65 8.41
N THR A 117 -3.20 1.78 8.63
CA THR A 117 -3.29 0.37 8.17
C THR A 117 -3.96 -0.55 9.18
N TYR A 118 -4.14 -0.13 10.43
CA TYR A 118 -4.73 -0.95 11.50
C TYR A 118 -6.11 -1.55 11.14
N ARG A 119 -6.95 -0.80 10.40
CA ARG A 119 -8.29 -1.23 9.93
C ARG A 119 -8.42 -1.26 8.41
N ALA A 120 -7.30 -1.38 7.71
CA ALA A 120 -7.27 -1.30 6.27
C ALA A 120 -7.92 -2.50 5.57
N VAL A 121 -8.63 -2.25 4.47
CA VAL A 121 -9.12 -3.28 3.57
C VAL A 121 -8.52 -3.07 2.20
N ALA A 122 -7.91 -4.11 1.64
CA ALA A 122 -7.44 -4.07 0.26
C ALA A 122 -8.64 -4.21 -0.69
N VAL A 123 -8.82 -3.26 -1.61
CA VAL A 123 -9.80 -3.38 -2.70
C VAL A 123 -9.03 -3.37 -4.01
N ILE A 124 -8.97 -4.53 -4.65
CA ILE A 124 -8.06 -4.81 -5.78
C ILE A 124 -8.79 -5.44 -6.96
N GLY A 125 -8.20 -5.33 -8.15
CA GLY A 125 -8.74 -6.07 -9.29
C GLY A 125 -8.12 -5.75 -10.65
N ALA A 126 -8.91 -5.98 -11.68
CA ALA A 126 -8.50 -5.91 -13.07
C ALA A 126 -8.07 -4.49 -13.46
N ARG A 127 -6.95 -4.40 -14.18
CA ARG A 127 -6.47 -3.14 -14.78
C ARG A 127 -7.36 -2.67 -15.93
N ALA A 128 -7.85 -3.63 -16.73
CA ALA A 128 -8.86 -3.43 -17.75
C ALA A 128 -10.21 -3.85 -17.16
N SER A 129 -10.70 -3.07 -16.19
CA SER A 129 -11.97 -3.31 -15.52
C SER A 129 -13.15 -2.92 -16.39
N THR A 130 -14.29 -3.57 -16.15
CA THR A 130 -15.56 -3.24 -16.80
C THR A 130 -16.24 -2.06 -16.11
N ALA A 131 -17.29 -1.50 -16.73
CA ALA A 131 -18.15 -0.52 -16.08
C ALA A 131 -18.80 -1.10 -14.81
N TYR A 132 -19.17 -2.38 -14.84
CA TYR A 132 -19.67 -3.10 -13.67
C TYR A 132 -18.62 -3.15 -12.55
N GLY A 133 -17.41 -3.60 -12.86
CA GLY A 133 -16.33 -3.68 -11.88
C GLY A 133 -15.99 -2.32 -11.27
N ASN A 134 -15.93 -1.26 -12.08
CA ASN A 134 -15.69 0.09 -11.58
C ASN A 134 -16.81 0.59 -10.65
N HIS A 135 -18.07 0.31 -10.99
CA HIS A 135 -19.21 0.67 -10.14
C HIS A 135 -19.14 -0.06 -8.81
N VAL A 136 -18.99 -1.39 -8.82
CA VAL A 136 -18.94 -2.17 -7.56
C VAL A 136 -17.73 -1.81 -6.71
N ALA A 137 -16.57 -1.58 -7.31
CA ALA A 137 -15.39 -1.12 -6.58
C ALA A 137 -15.62 0.26 -5.93
N THR A 138 -16.33 1.15 -6.63
CA THR A 138 -16.67 2.48 -6.11
C THR A 138 -17.60 2.38 -4.91
N GLU A 139 -18.68 1.61 -5.01
CA GLU A 139 -19.64 1.43 -3.92
C GLU A 139 -18.98 0.79 -2.70
N ILE A 140 -18.31 -0.36 -2.87
CA ILE A 140 -17.66 -1.07 -1.76
C ILE A 140 -16.60 -0.21 -1.10
N ALA A 141 -15.70 0.42 -1.88
CA ALA A 141 -14.63 1.23 -1.31
C ALA A 141 -15.16 2.51 -0.65
N GLY A 142 -16.15 3.17 -1.26
CA GLY A 142 -16.79 4.37 -0.72
C GLY A 142 -17.49 4.09 0.61
N ASP A 143 -18.28 3.02 0.69
CA ASP A 143 -19.00 2.64 1.91
C ASP A 143 -18.06 2.20 3.05
N LEU A 144 -17.01 1.43 2.72
CA LEU A 144 -16.00 1.05 3.70
C LEU A 144 -15.26 2.28 4.22
N ALA A 145 -14.82 3.17 3.32
CA ALA A 145 -14.15 4.42 3.66
C ALA A 145 -15.03 5.36 4.49
N GLY A 146 -16.30 5.53 4.11
CA GLY A 146 -17.27 6.33 4.84
C GLY A 146 -17.57 5.79 6.25
N SER A 147 -17.34 4.49 6.48
CA SER A 147 -17.42 3.87 7.81
C SER A 147 -16.09 3.87 8.59
N GLY A 148 -15.07 4.59 8.12
CA GLY A 148 -13.79 4.76 8.81
C GLY A 148 -12.75 3.67 8.55
N ARG A 149 -12.95 2.81 7.54
CA ARG A 149 -11.91 1.86 7.11
C ARG A 149 -11.00 2.49 6.07
N THR A 150 -9.69 2.25 6.18
CA THR A 150 -8.73 2.69 5.17
C THR A 150 -8.79 1.77 3.94
N ILE A 151 -8.80 2.33 2.74
CA ILE A 151 -8.72 1.54 1.50
C ILE A 151 -7.26 1.38 1.09
N VAL A 152 -6.78 0.15 0.92
CA VAL A 152 -5.43 -0.13 0.42
C VAL A 152 -5.51 -0.64 -1.01
N GLY A 153 -4.60 -0.18 -1.85
CA GLY A 153 -4.54 -0.58 -3.25
C GLY A 153 -3.16 -0.37 -3.84
N GLY A 154 -3.01 -0.75 -5.10
CA GLY A 154 -1.74 -0.63 -5.81
C GLY A 154 -1.64 0.58 -6.74
N ALA A 155 -2.63 1.50 -6.70
CA ALA A 155 -2.81 2.62 -7.61
C ALA A 155 -2.76 2.28 -9.12
N ALA A 156 -3.00 1.02 -9.48
CA ALA A 156 -3.06 0.61 -10.88
C ALA A 156 -4.29 1.21 -11.59
N TYR A 157 -4.36 1.04 -12.92
CA TYR A 157 -5.59 1.28 -13.67
C TYR A 157 -6.75 0.41 -13.18
N GLY A 158 -7.97 0.79 -13.58
CA GLY A 158 -9.17 0.02 -13.34
C GLY A 158 -9.59 0.04 -11.88
N ILE A 159 -9.78 -1.15 -11.30
CA ILE A 159 -10.36 -1.32 -9.95
C ILE A 159 -9.61 -0.53 -8.87
N ASP A 160 -8.28 -0.59 -8.84
CA ASP A 160 -7.47 0.14 -7.85
C ASP A 160 -7.78 1.65 -7.88
N ALA A 161 -7.80 2.25 -9.07
CA ALA A 161 -8.09 3.67 -9.22
C ALA A 161 -9.53 4.04 -8.88
N ALA A 162 -10.51 3.17 -9.18
CA ALA A 162 -11.89 3.37 -8.77
C ALA A 162 -12.02 3.36 -7.25
N ALA A 163 -11.38 2.40 -6.58
CA ALA A 163 -11.41 2.27 -5.12
C ALA A 163 -10.75 3.47 -4.41
N HIS A 164 -9.56 3.90 -4.85
CA HIS A 164 -8.89 5.07 -4.30
C HIS A 164 -9.73 6.35 -4.48
N ARG A 165 -10.29 6.58 -5.67
CA ARG A 165 -11.13 7.76 -5.94
C ARG A 165 -12.39 7.76 -5.09
N ALA A 166 -13.02 6.61 -4.91
CA ALA A 166 -14.22 6.48 -4.08
C ALA A 166 -13.93 6.82 -2.61
N ALA A 167 -12.82 6.31 -2.07
CA ALA A 167 -12.39 6.64 -0.72
C ALA A 167 -12.15 8.15 -0.53
N LEU A 168 -11.46 8.78 -1.49
CA LEU A 168 -11.21 10.22 -1.48
C LEU A 168 -12.51 11.04 -1.61
N ALA A 169 -13.45 10.60 -2.46
CA ALA A 169 -14.70 11.30 -2.72
C ALA A 169 -15.59 11.42 -1.46
N VAL A 170 -15.53 10.44 -0.55
CA VAL A 170 -16.25 10.47 0.73
C VAL A 170 -15.42 11.08 1.87
N GLY A 171 -14.23 11.61 1.59
CA GLY A 171 -13.32 12.16 2.61
C GLY A 171 -12.66 11.12 3.50
N GLY A 172 -12.65 9.85 3.08
CA GLY A 172 -11.99 8.76 3.80
C GLY A 172 -10.48 8.68 3.54
N VAL A 173 -9.83 7.72 4.19
CA VAL A 173 -8.38 7.51 4.09
C VAL A 173 -8.06 6.39 3.11
N THR A 174 -7.02 6.55 2.30
CA THR A 174 -6.55 5.50 1.41
C THR A 174 -5.03 5.44 1.31
N VAL A 175 -4.49 4.23 1.07
CA VAL A 175 -3.06 3.97 0.99
C VAL A 175 -2.72 3.29 -0.33
N ALA A 176 -1.87 3.93 -1.13
CA ALA A 176 -1.35 3.36 -2.37
C ALA A 176 0.02 2.73 -2.12
N VAL A 177 0.16 1.41 -2.32
CA VAL A 177 1.45 0.72 -2.24
C VAL A 177 2.06 0.66 -3.64
N LEU A 178 3.24 1.21 -3.93
CA LEU A 178 3.84 1.26 -5.26
C LEU A 178 4.89 0.17 -5.52
N ALA A 179 5.02 -0.20 -6.80
CA ALA A 179 6.03 -1.15 -7.30
C ALA A 179 7.27 -0.44 -7.90
N CYS A 180 7.51 0.81 -7.51
CA CYS A 180 8.56 1.70 -7.96
C CYS A 180 8.86 2.74 -6.88
N GLY A 181 9.93 3.53 -7.04
CA GLY A 181 10.25 4.62 -6.12
C GLY A 181 9.17 5.71 -6.09
N LEU A 182 9.09 6.44 -4.99
CA LEU A 182 8.10 7.53 -4.79
C LEU A 182 8.25 8.69 -5.80
N ASP A 183 9.45 8.88 -6.33
CA ASP A 183 9.81 9.89 -7.35
C ASP A 183 9.41 9.48 -8.77
N ARG A 184 8.87 8.26 -8.96
CA ARG A 184 8.47 7.72 -10.25
C ARG A 184 7.01 7.28 -10.23
N PRO A 185 6.04 8.19 -10.38
CA PRO A 185 4.62 7.83 -10.39
C PRO A 185 4.35 6.79 -11.48
N TYR A 186 3.69 5.70 -11.09
CA TYR A 186 3.27 4.65 -12.02
C TYR A 186 1.84 4.18 -11.72
N PRO A 187 0.94 4.18 -12.72
CA PRO A 187 1.13 4.77 -14.05
C PRO A 187 1.27 6.30 -13.97
N VAL A 188 2.01 6.92 -14.90
CA VAL A 188 2.25 8.38 -14.90
C VAL A 188 0.93 9.18 -14.97
N GLN A 189 -0.09 8.61 -15.60
CA GLN A 189 -1.43 9.18 -15.70
C GLN A 189 -2.14 9.32 -14.33
N HIS A 190 -1.67 8.61 -13.30
CA HIS A 190 -2.19 8.68 -11.95
C HIS A 190 -1.36 9.59 -11.04
N ASP A 191 -0.43 10.39 -11.57
CA ASP A 191 0.38 11.31 -10.76
C ASP A 191 -0.49 12.22 -9.87
N ARG A 192 -1.53 12.84 -10.44
CA ARG A 192 -2.50 13.64 -9.68
C ARG A 192 -3.23 12.83 -8.62
N LEU A 193 -3.66 11.60 -8.94
CA LEU A 193 -4.33 10.72 -7.98
C LEU A 193 -3.38 10.38 -6.82
N LEU A 194 -2.11 10.09 -7.09
CA LEU A 194 -1.11 9.80 -6.07
C LEU A 194 -0.82 11.01 -5.17
N ALA A 195 -0.84 12.23 -5.73
CA ALA A 195 -0.77 13.46 -4.94
C ALA A 195 -1.98 13.60 -4.01
N GLU A 196 -3.21 13.44 -4.53
CA GLU A 196 -4.45 13.50 -3.73
C GLU A 196 -4.48 12.42 -2.62
N ILE A 197 -3.94 11.23 -2.90
CA ILE A 197 -3.75 10.17 -1.89
C ILE A 197 -2.74 10.60 -0.83
N ALA A 198 -1.60 11.18 -1.22
CA ALA A 198 -0.58 11.63 -0.27
C ALA A 198 -1.06 12.77 0.65
N ASP A 199 -1.96 13.63 0.17
CA ASP A 199 -2.50 14.76 0.94
C ASP A 199 -3.39 14.32 2.11
N THR A 200 -4.07 13.18 1.99
CA THR A 200 -5.10 12.73 2.95
C THR A 200 -4.89 11.33 3.49
N GLY A 201 -3.98 10.57 2.90
CA GLY A 201 -3.65 9.19 3.21
C GLY A 201 -2.14 8.97 3.06
N LEU A 202 -1.72 7.87 2.42
CA LEU A 202 -0.29 7.58 2.23
C LEU A 202 0.02 6.96 0.87
N VAL A 203 1.19 7.27 0.33
CA VAL A 203 1.81 6.50 -0.77
C VAL A 203 3.04 5.81 -0.22
N VAL A 204 3.11 4.49 -0.35
CA VAL A 204 4.08 3.63 0.34
C VAL A 204 4.83 2.78 -0.67
N THR A 205 6.13 2.57 -0.50
CA THR A 205 6.87 1.60 -1.31
C THR A 205 8.08 1.03 -0.57
N GLU A 206 8.49 -0.17 -0.95
CA GLU A 206 9.75 -0.78 -0.51
C GLU A 206 10.94 -0.39 -1.41
N TYR A 207 10.66 0.26 -2.55
CA TYR A 207 11.68 0.59 -3.53
C TYR A 207 12.25 1.99 -3.30
N PRO A 208 13.58 2.15 -3.26
CA PRO A 208 14.21 3.47 -3.12
C PRO A 208 13.90 4.37 -4.33
N PRO A 209 14.10 5.69 -4.17
CA PRO A 209 14.07 6.64 -5.27
C PRO A 209 14.87 6.19 -6.51
N GLY A 210 14.35 6.52 -7.69
CA GLY A 210 14.95 6.19 -8.97
C GLY A 210 14.57 4.81 -9.53
N VAL A 211 13.97 3.92 -8.73
CA VAL A 211 13.57 2.58 -9.20
C VAL A 211 12.34 2.66 -10.08
N THR A 212 12.42 2.08 -11.28
CA THR A 212 11.31 1.99 -12.23
C THR A 212 10.47 0.73 -12.01
N ALA A 213 9.18 0.82 -12.31
CA ALA A 213 8.25 -0.30 -12.18
C ALA A 213 8.60 -1.42 -13.19
N ARG A 214 8.86 -2.62 -12.68
CA ARG A 214 9.13 -3.84 -13.48
C ARG A 214 8.15 -4.94 -13.11
N LYS A 215 7.98 -5.94 -13.99
CA LYS A 215 7.02 -7.04 -13.78
C LYS A 215 7.18 -7.73 -12.42
N HIS A 216 8.42 -8.05 -12.02
CA HIS A 216 8.69 -8.69 -10.73
C HIS A 216 8.36 -7.77 -9.54
N CYS A 217 8.54 -6.46 -9.68
CA CYS A 217 8.20 -5.50 -8.63
C CYS A 217 6.71 -5.52 -8.29
N PHE A 218 5.83 -5.69 -9.29
CA PHE A 218 4.39 -5.80 -9.03
C PHE A 218 4.03 -7.05 -8.22
N LEU A 219 4.65 -8.20 -8.53
CA LEU A 219 4.40 -9.45 -7.81
C LEU A 219 4.90 -9.35 -6.38
N ALA A 220 6.11 -8.81 -6.19
CA ALA A 220 6.69 -8.53 -4.89
C ALA A 220 5.84 -7.56 -4.07
N ARG A 221 5.37 -6.45 -4.68
CA ARG A 221 4.54 -5.42 -4.02
C ARG A 221 3.22 -5.99 -3.50
N ASN A 222 2.59 -6.93 -4.22
CA ASN A 222 1.25 -7.42 -3.88
C ASN A 222 1.18 -8.09 -2.49
N ARG A 223 2.29 -8.63 -1.99
CA ARG A 223 2.36 -9.14 -0.61
C ARG A 223 2.16 -8.03 0.42
N LEU A 224 2.64 -6.81 0.14
CA LEU A 224 2.55 -5.67 1.06
C LEU A 224 1.13 -5.12 1.07
N ILE A 225 0.42 -5.14 -0.06
CA ILE A 225 -1.02 -4.84 -0.08
C ILE A 225 -1.76 -5.80 0.84
N ALA A 226 -1.52 -7.10 0.70
CA ALA A 226 -2.15 -8.11 1.55
C ALA A 226 -1.71 -7.99 3.02
N ALA A 227 -0.42 -7.76 3.28
CA ALA A 227 0.16 -7.66 4.62
C ALA A 227 -0.22 -6.36 5.35
N LEU A 228 -0.54 -5.27 4.63
CA LEU A 228 -1.00 -4.00 5.23
C LEU A 228 -2.54 -3.91 5.33
N SER A 229 -3.27 -5.00 5.05
CA SER A 229 -4.75 -5.00 5.06
C SER A 229 -5.30 -6.15 5.89
N THR A 230 -6.32 -5.91 6.71
CA THR A 230 -6.97 -6.95 7.53
C THR A 230 -7.86 -7.88 6.70
N ALA A 231 -8.31 -7.45 5.52
CA ALA A 231 -9.03 -8.26 4.54
C ALA A 231 -8.68 -7.83 3.11
N THR A 232 -8.90 -8.70 2.13
CA THR A 232 -8.70 -8.42 0.70
C THR A 232 -9.95 -8.71 -0.11
N VAL A 233 -10.45 -7.72 -0.84
CA VAL A 233 -11.60 -7.80 -1.76
C VAL A 233 -11.12 -7.77 -3.21
N ALA A 234 -11.31 -8.86 -3.93
CA ALA A 234 -11.11 -8.95 -5.37
C ALA A 234 -12.41 -8.63 -6.12
N VAL A 235 -12.47 -7.47 -6.79
CA VAL A 235 -13.70 -7.02 -7.48
C VAL A 235 -13.82 -7.64 -8.88
N GLU A 236 -12.75 -7.56 -9.67
CA GLU A 236 -12.63 -8.25 -10.95
C GLU A 236 -11.23 -8.83 -11.10
N ALA A 237 -11.15 -10.04 -11.65
CA ALA A 237 -9.90 -10.71 -11.93
C ALA A 237 -10.08 -11.64 -13.13
N GLY A 238 -9.20 -11.54 -14.12
CA GLY A 238 -9.04 -12.60 -15.10
C GLY A 238 -8.31 -13.80 -14.50
N VAL A 239 -8.43 -14.98 -15.11
CA VAL A 239 -7.79 -16.24 -14.65
C VAL A 239 -6.27 -16.09 -14.46
N ARG A 240 -5.61 -15.34 -15.35
CA ARG A 240 -4.16 -15.07 -15.28
C ARG A 240 -3.89 -13.59 -14.98
N SER A 241 -4.44 -13.10 -13.87
CA SER A 241 -4.30 -11.70 -13.44
C SER A 241 -3.29 -11.53 -12.30
N GLY A 242 -2.75 -10.32 -12.17
CA GLY A 242 -1.90 -9.96 -11.02
C GLY A 242 -2.66 -9.99 -9.69
N THR A 243 -3.99 -9.84 -9.72
CA THR A 243 -4.89 -9.92 -8.56
C THR A 243 -4.76 -11.25 -7.81
N ALA A 244 -4.63 -12.36 -8.56
CA ALA A 244 -4.45 -13.69 -7.98
C ALA A 244 -3.23 -13.78 -7.05
N SER A 245 -2.18 -12.98 -7.29
CA SER A 245 -1.02 -12.97 -6.41
C SER A 245 -1.33 -12.33 -5.05
N ALA A 246 -2.13 -11.27 -5.00
CA ALA A 246 -2.51 -10.64 -3.74
C ALA A 246 -3.50 -11.52 -2.96
N VAL A 247 -4.46 -12.14 -3.66
CA VAL A 247 -5.39 -13.13 -3.10
C VAL A 247 -4.62 -14.28 -2.44
N ARG A 248 -3.65 -14.88 -3.13
CA ARG A 248 -2.82 -15.95 -2.58
C ARG A 248 -2.06 -15.50 -1.32
N TRP A 249 -1.50 -14.29 -1.32
CA TRP A 249 -0.82 -13.75 -0.15
C TRP A 249 -1.77 -13.57 1.04
N ALA A 250 -2.94 -12.98 0.81
CA ALA A 250 -3.93 -12.78 1.86
C ALA A 250 -4.39 -14.11 2.49
N GLY A 251 -4.69 -15.12 1.66
CA GLY A 251 -5.03 -16.47 2.13
C GLY A 251 -3.89 -17.12 2.92
N ARG A 252 -2.65 -16.98 2.44
CA ARG A 252 -1.45 -17.47 3.15
C ARG A 252 -1.26 -16.81 4.51
N PHE A 253 -1.62 -15.53 4.65
CA PHE A 253 -1.57 -14.82 5.94
C PHE A 253 -2.75 -15.16 6.86
N GLY A 254 -3.66 -16.05 6.45
CA GLY A 254 -4.86 -16.38 7.20
C GLY A 254 -5.85 -15.22 7.30
N ARG A 255 -5.80 -14.27 6.34
CA ARG A 255 -6.68 -13.10 6.32
C ARG A 255 -7.87 -13.36 5.41
N PRO A 256 -9.07 -12.84 5.75
CA PRO A 256 -10.25 -12.95 4.90
C PRO A 256 -9.96 -12.50 3.47
N VAL A 257 -10.25 -13.39 2.53
CA VAL A 257 -10.24 -13.13 1.10
C VAL A 257 -11.67 -13.16 0.61
N LEU A 258 -12.05 -12.12 -0.10
CA LEU A 258 -13.41 -11.86 -0.52
C LEU A 258 -13.41 -11.62 -2.03
N ALA A 259 -14.43 -12.09 -2.73
CA ALA A 259 -14.53 -11.94 -4.18
C ALA A 259 -15.93 -11.53 -4.59
N VAL A 260 -16.01 -10.54 -5.48
CA VAL A 260 -17.26 -10.06 -6.05
C VAL A 260 -17.68 -10.99 -7.20
N PRO A 261 -18.94 -11.46 -7.22
CA PRO A 261 -19.44 -12.22 -8.36
C PRO A 261 -19.62 -11.29 -9.56
N GLY A 262 -19.54 -11.82 -10.77
CA GLY A 262 -19.85 -11.05 -11.98
C GLY A 262 -20.46 -11.92 -13.08
N PRO A 263 -20.80 -11.34 -14.24
CA PRO A 263 -21.40 -12.09 -15.34
C PRO A 263 -20.51 -13.27 -15.76
N VAL A 264 -21.08 -14.47 -15.84
CA VAL A 264 -20.35 -15.69 -16.27
C VAL A 264 -19.81 -15.61 -17.70
N THR A 265 -20.35 -14.68 -18.49
CA THR A 265 -19.88 -14.36 -19.85
C THR A 265 -18.71 -13.35 -19.87
N SER A 266 -18.38 -12.74 -18.72
CA SER A 266 -17.30 -11.78 -18.61
C SER A 266 -15.98 -12.47 -18.26
N ALA A 267 -15.00 -12.35 -19.16
CA ALA A 267 -13.63 -12.83 -18.89
C ALA A 267 -12.97 -12.10 -17.71
N ALA A 268 -13.43 -10.88 -17.37
CA ALA A 268 -12.94 -10.11 -16.23
C ALA A 268 -13.42 -10.66 -14.88
N SER A 269 -14.46 -11.49 -14.86
CA SER A 269 -15.00 -12.10 -13.63
C SER A 269 -14.52 -13.54 -13.41
N ALA A 270 -13.95 -14.18 -14.44
CA ALA A 270 -13.59 -15.59 -14.42
C ALA A 270 -12.62 -15.98 -13.28
N GLY A 271 -11.67 -15.11 -12.93
CA GLY A 271 -10.77 -15.31 -11.79
C GLY A 271 -11.49 -15.22 -10.45
N CYS A 272 -12.40 -14.25 -10.27
CA CYS A 272 -13.24 -14.18 -9.05
C CYS A 272 -14.10 -15.44 -8.91
N HIS A 273 -14.69 -15.94 -10.00
CA HIS A 273 -15.44 -17.20 -9.98
C HIS A 273 -14.57 -18.38 -9.55
N ARG A 274 -13.32 -18.44 -10.01
CA ARG A 274 -12.37 -19.47 -9.57
C ARG A 274 -12.04 -19.36 -8.09
N PHE A 275 -11.72 -18.16 -7.59
CA PHE A 275 -11.43 -17.98 -6.16
C PHE A 275 -12.60 -18.43 -5.28
N ILE A 276 -13.83 -18.13 -5.69
CA ILE A 276 -15.04 -18.57 -4.96
C ILE A 276 -15.22 -20.09 -5.05
N ALA A 277 -15.14 -20.66 -6.26
CA ALA A 277 -15.37 -22.08 -6.48
C ALA A 277 -14.31 -22.98 -5.84
N ASP A 278 -13.06 -22.51 -5.76
CA ASP A 278 -11.93 -23.23 -5.18
C ASP A 278 -11.86 -23.05 -3.64
N GLY A 279 -12.72 -22.20 -3.06
CA GLY A 279 -12.74 -21.91 -1.63
C GLY A 279 -11.65 -20.94 -1.16
N ASP A 280 -10.92 -20.33 -2.09
CA ASP A 280 -9.89 -19.32 -1.81
C ASP A 280 -10.50 -17.98 -1.37
N ALA A 281 -11.76 -17.70 -1.70
CA ALA A 281 -12.44 -16.47 -1.35
C ALA A 281 -13.93 -16.67 -1.02
N GLU A 282 -14.44 -15.92 -0.04
CA GLU A 282 -15.87 -15.83 0.24
C GLU A 282 -16.55 -14.85 -0.73
N LEU A 283 -17.77 -15.19 -1.18
CA LEU A 283 -18.54 -14.32 -2.06
C LEU A 283 -19.05 -13.10 -1.29
N VAL A 284 -18.81 -11.90 -1.82
CA VAL A 284 -19.36 -10.64 -1.28
C VAL A 284 -20.06 -9.83 -2.35
N THR A 285 -21.09 -9.09 -1.95
CA THR A 285 -21.90 -8.27 -2.85
C THR A 285 -21.93 -6.80 -2.46
N CYS A 286 -21.60 -6.48 -1.22
CA CYS A 286 -21.60 -5.12 -0.69
C CYS A 286 -20.57 -4.96 0.45
N ALA A 287 -20.38 -3.72 0.90
CA ALA A 287 -19.48 -3.41 2.02
C ALA A 287 -19.91 -4.08 3.34
N ASP A 288 -21.20 -4.35 3.56
CA ASP A 288 -21.67 -5.05 4.76
C ASP A 288 -21.19 -6.50 4.85
N ASP A 289 -21.13 -7.19 3.71
CA ASP A 289 -20.56 -8.54 3.66
C ASP A 289 -19.08 -8.50 4.05
N VAL A 290 -18.34 -7.51 3.53
CA VAL A 290 -16.93 -7.29 3.88
C VAL A 290 -16.79 -6.99 5.38
N ARG A 291 -17.61 -6.10 5.94
CA ARG A 291 -17.59 -5.75 7.37
C ARG A 291 -17.83 -6.96 8.27
N ARG A 292 -18.71 -7.89 7.87
CA ARG A 292 -18.98 -9.12 8.62
C ARG A 292 -17.81 -10.10 8.59
N ALA A 293 -17.07 -10.14 7.48
CA ALA A 293 -15.93 -11.04 7.32
C ALA A 293 -14.64 -10.52 7.95
N VAL A 294 -14.46 -9.19 8.06
CA VAL A 294 -13.25 -8.63 8.68
C VAL A 294 -13.24 -8.94 10.17
N VAL A 295 -12.24 -9.71 10.59
CA VAL A 295 -11.93 -9.91 12.01
C VAL A 295 -11.21 -8.66 12.50
N GLU A 296 -11.79 -7.96 13.46
CA GLU A 296 -11.08 -6.86 14.13
C GLU A 296 -9.85 -7.44 14.84
N PRO A 297 -8.67 -6.84 14.68
CA PRO A 297 -7.48 -7.33 15.36
C PRO A 297 -7.71 -7.36 16.86
N SER A 298 -7.38 -8.47 17.53
CA SER A 298 -7.50 -8.60 18.99
C SER A 298 -6.47 -7.75 19.76
N TRP A 299 -5.52 -7.14 19.05
CA TRP A 299 -4.51 -6.24 19.60
C TRP A 299 -5.18 -4.92 20.01
N THR A 300 -5.25 -4.66 21.31
CA THR A 300 -5.94 -3.51 21.89
C THR A 300 -5.22 -2.20 21.58
N HIS A 301 -5.85 -1.31 20.81
CA HIS A 301 -5.55 0.13 20.84
C HIS A 301 -6.82 0.97 20.67
N THR A 302 -7.01 1.91 21.58
CA THR A 302 -8.00 2.98 21.46
C THR A 302 -7.47 3.98 20.44
N VAL A 303 -7.91 3.87 19.19
CA VAL A 303 -7.65 4.90 18.16
C VAL A 303 -8.89 5.80 18.11
N GLU A 304 -8.76 7.05 18.55
CA GLU A 304 -9.74 8.08 18.23
C GLU A 304 -9.63 8.38 16.74
N VAL A 305 -10.62 7.94 15.97
CA VAL A 305 -10.78 8.38 14.57
C VAL A 305 -11.20 9.85 14.61
N PRO A 306 -10.42 10.79 14.02
CA PRO A 306 -10.85 12.17 13.96
C PRO A 306 -12.13 12.24 13.13
N ALA A 307 -13.17 12.86 13.67
CA ALA A 307 -14.39 13.11 12.91
C ALA A 307 -14.06 13.91 11.64
N PRO A 308 -14.73 13.64 10.51
CA PRO A 308 -14.51 14.40 9.28
C PRO A 308 -14.76 15.89 9.55
N THR A 309 -13.76 16.72 9.28
CA THR A 309 -13.89 18.17 9.41
C THR A 309 -14.95 18.65 8.42
N PRO A 310 -16.05 19.29 8.88
CA PRO A 310 -17.05 19.79 7.95
C PRO A 310 -16.43 20.86 7.06
N ARG A 311 -16.58 20.71 5.73
CA ARG A 311 -16.22 21.76 4.77
C ARG A 311 -16.99 23.03 5.14
N ALA A 312 -16.26 24.14 5.30
CA ALA A 312 -16.88 25.45 5.45
C ALA A 312 -17.79 25.74 4.24
N PRO A 313 -18.99 26.29 4.44
CA PRO A 313 -19.85 26.67 3.33
C PRO A 313 -19.13 27.74 2.51
N GLU A 314 -19.00 27.50 1.20
CA GLU A 314 -18.54 28.51 0.26
C GLU A 314 -19.41 29.77 0.45
N GLY A 315 -18.75 30.90 0.68
CA GLY A 315 -19.40 32.16 1.01
C GLY A 315 -20.41 32.57 -0.06
N GLY A 316 -21.69 32.43 0.27
CA GLY A 316 -22.78 33.08 -0.45
C GLY A 316 -22.62 34.58 -0.32
N GLY A 317 -22.21 35.24 -1.40
CA GLY A 317 -22.15 36.68 -1.51
C GLY A 317 -23.53 37.28 -1.20
N SER A 318 -23.61 38.00 -0.08
CA SER A 318 -24.76 38.82 0.30
C SER A 318 -24.93 39.95 -0.72
N MET A 319 -25.92 39.80 -1.60
CA MET A 319 -26.45 40.87 -2.44
C MET A 319 -27.29 41.79 -1.55
N THR A 320 -26.74 42.93 -1.14
CA THR A 320 -27.48 43.98 -0.43
C THR A 320 -28.38 44.72 -1.41
N THR A 321 -29.68 44.46 -1.39
CA THR A 321 -30.69 45.35 -1.98
C THR A 321 -31.00 46.47 -0.99
N SER A 322 -30.51 47.68 -1.27
CA SER A 322 -30.96 48.91 -0.63
C SER A 322 -32.35 49.28 -1.15
N VAL A 323 -33.32 49.44 -0.25
CA VAL A 323 -34.58 50.13 -0.52
C VAL A 323 -34.68 51.26 0.49
N ASP A 324 -34.48 52.49 0.01
CA ASP A 324 -34.73 53.73 0.73
C ASP A 324 -36.05 54.34 0.24
N VAL A 325 -36.99 54.59 1.16
CA VAL A 325 -38.04 55.63 1.16
C VAL A 325 -38.50 55.77 2.64
N PRO A 326 -38.80 56.96 3.20
CA PRO A 326 -39.06 58.26 2.59
C PRO A 326 -38.03 59.38 2.83
#